data_AF-A0A251PIX2-F1
#
_entry.id   AF-A0A251PIX2-F1
#
_cell.length_a   1.000
_cell.length_b   1.000
_cell.length_c   1.000
_cell.angle_alpha   90.00
_cell.angle_beta   90.00
_cell.angle_gamma   90.00
#
_symmetry.space_group_name_H-M   'P 1'
#
loop_
_entity.id
_entity.type
_entity.pdbx_description
1 polymer ?
#
loop_
_entity_poly.entity_id
_entity_poly.type
_entity_poly.pdbx_seq_one_letter_code
_entity_poly.pdbx_strand_id
1 'polypeptide(L)'
;MAECLKHDIQQFNQHQQQRREQEQDQKKKKMKKLEFNITDAADCFRFVPAPMDQLLYETVARNVFSPGELESEFSNPMSLRRRLRKEILVPLRQALAPEDEEGANKWGYYQRLVYDGEPDVSDVLSASAARKYMVALKKAIAAAESKSESVSENMINAGAVLPHWIVRYAVDKSGGFERAAELQWKRMLEDVYKKQGRLNNCLAVCDVAASESVALGMLVSHLSQGPWEGKVVSHTQKPQLHLVRGEDLKSKFSFMHSLEERQDWEVDLGKVYDLILEVAVNENVKAEQMVRKVFVFTCFKHFSDGCWKPRGGDYEEIQRKFEEKGYAVPHLVIWNLLSVWYAPLRTGEPGVTLLGGFSDAMLKSFLENDGELSPEQVMELAISPQSNQNLAVFD
;
A
#
# COMPACT_ATOMS: atom_id res chain seq x y z
N MET A 1 -3.74 -22.72 14.66
CA MET A 1 -4.58 -21.53 14.85
C MET A 1 -5.23 -21.50 16.22
N ALA A 2 -6.33 -22.22 16.50
CA ALA A 2 -6.97 -22.17 17.83
C ALA A 2 -6.04 -22.60 18.98
N GLU A 3 -5.27 -23.67 18.81
CA GLU A 3 -4.28 -24.13 19.80
C GLU A 3 -3.13 -23.13 19.99
N CYS A 4 -2.69 -22.47 18.92
CA CYS A 4 -1.68 -21.40 18.99
C CYS A 4 -2.22 -20.22 19.82
N LEU A 5 -3.45 -19.77 19.56
CA LEU A 5 -4.08 -18.69 20.33
C LEU A 5 -4.28 -19.05 21.81
N LYS A 6 -4.60 -20.32 22.13
CA LYS A 6 -4.69 -20.80 23.53
C LYS A 6 -3.32 -20.75 24.22
N HIS A 7 -2.29 -21.22 23.54
CA HIS A 7 -0.92 -21.15 24.05
C HIS A 7 -0.51 -19.69 24.29
N ASP A 8 -0.73 -18.82 23.30
CA ASP A 8 -0.30 -17.43 23.36
C ASP A 8 -1.03 -16.65 24.46
N ILE A 9 -2.34 -16.82 24.61
CA ILE A 9 -3.08 -16.13 25.68
C ILE A 9 -2.69 -16.64 27.07
N GLN A 10 -2.32 -17.91 27.20
CA GLN A 10 -1.82 -18.47 28.45
C GLN A 10 -0.47 -17.84 28.82
N GLN A 11 0.46 -17.76 27.87
CA GLN A 11 1.75 -17.09 28.06
C GLN A 11 1.59 -15.60 28.38
N PHE A 12 0.70 -14.91 27.66
CA PHE A 12 0.37 -13.51 27.92
C PHE A 12 -0.15 -13.29 29.34
N ASN A 13 -1.11 -14.10 29.80
CA ASN A 13 -1.66 -13.97 31.14
C ASN A 13 -0.62 -14.25 32.24
N GLN A 14 0.24 -15.26 32.04
CA GLN A 14 1.35 -15.56 32.95
C GLN A 14 2.33 -14.40 33.03
N HIS A 15 2.71 -13.82 31.88
CA HIS A 15 3.59 -12.66 31.81
C HIS A 15 2.97 -11.43 32.51
N GLN A 16 1.68 -11.13 32.30
CA GLN A 16 0.99 -10.03 32.99
C GLN A 16 0.91 -10.24 34.51
N GLN A 17 0.76 -11.48 34.97
CA GLN A 17 0.78 -11.78 36.40
C GLN A 17 2.18 -11.56 36.99
N GLN A 18 3.23 -12.05 36.33
CA GLN A 18 4.61 -11.87 36.76
C GLN A 18 5.03 -10.39 36.77
N ARG A 19 4.59 -9.58 35.79
CA ARG A 19 4.82 -8.12 35.81
C ARG A 19 4.17 -7.44 37.02
N ARG A 20 2.91 -7.76 37.32
CA ARG A 20 2.21 -7.20 38.49
C ARG A 20 2.86 -7.59 39.82
N GLU A 21 3.34 -8.83 39.93
CA GLU A 21 4.09 -9.30 41.10
C GLU A 21 5.45 -8.56 41.24
N GLN A 22 6.17 -8.34 40.13
CA GLN A 22 7.42 -7.57 40.14
C GLN A 22 7.22 -6.08 40.45
N GLU A 23 6.14 -5.45 39.98
CA GLU A 23 5.80 -4.05 40.30
C GLU A 23 5.43 -3.88 41.79
N GLN A 24 4.85 -4.90 42.43
CA GLN A 24 4.61 -4.91 43.87
C GLN A 24 5.92 -5.08 44.67
N ASP A 25 6.88 -5.85 44.15
CA ASP A 25 8.21 -6.07 44.74
C ASP A 25 9.24 -4.96 44.42
N GLN A 26 8.95 -4.06 43.47
CA GLN A 26 9.83 -2.94 43.07
C GLN A 26 10.18 -1.96 44.20
N LYS A 27 9.46 -2.00 45.34
CA LYS A 27 9.92 -1.30 46.54
C LYS A 27 11.24 -1.83 47.12
N LYS A 28 11.81 -2.94 46.62
CA LYS A 28 13.04 -3.54 47.21
C LYS A 28 14.18 -4.04 46.32
N LYS A 29 14.15 -4.13 44.97
CA LYS A 29 15.37 -4.44 44.15
C LYS A 29 15.18 -4.40 42.61
N LYS A 30 16.32 -4.38 41.88
CA LYS A 30 16.51 -4.35 40.40
C LYS A 30 15.60 -5.34 39.63
N MET A 31 14.93 -4.86 38.58
CA MET A 31 14.07 -5.66 37.68
C MET A 31 14.85 -6.79 36.97
N LYS A 32 14.26 -8.00 36.96
CA LYS A 32 14.69 -9.10 36.09
C LYS A 32 13.99 -8.97 34.74
N LYS A 33 14.73 -9.10 33.64
CA LYS A 33 14.15 -9.16 32.29
C LYS A 33 13.34 -10.45 32.16
N LEU A 34 12.03 -10.33 31.99
CA LEU A 34 11.13 -11.45 31.74
C LEU A 34 11.18 -11.79 30.25
N GLU A 35 11.33 -13.08 29.93
CA GLU A 35 11.21 -13.54 28.56
C GLU A 35 9.72 -13.64 28.18
N PHE A 36 9.37 -13.04 27.06
CA PHE A 36 8.00 -13.01 26.55
C PHE A 36 7.99 -13.59 25.12
N ASN A 37 7.52 -14.83 24.98
CA ASN A 37 7.47 -15.55 23.70
C ASN A 37 6.03 -16.00 23.41
N ILE A 38 5.40 -15.35 22.44
CA ILE A 38 4.10 -15.72 21.87
C ILE A 38 4.23 -15.83 20.35
N THR A 39 3.34 -16.58 19.69
CA THR A 39 3.34 -16.71 18.22
C THR A 39 2.61 -15.57 17.53
N ASP A 40 2.81 -15.41 16.22
CA ASP A 40 2.10 -14.42 15.39
C ASP A 40 0.69 -14.86 14.99
N ALA A 41 0.12 -15.90 15.63
CA ALA A 41 -1.18 -16.45 15.26
C ALA A 41 -2.32 -15.42 15.35
N ALA A 42 -2.19 -14.42 16.22
CA ALA A 42 -3.15 -13.32 16.30
C ALA A 42 -3.15 -12.45 15.03
N ASP A 43 -2.02 -12.27 14.35
CA ASP A 43 -1.89 -11.42 13.16
C ASP A 43 -2.48 -12.03 11.89
N CYS A 44 -2.71 -13.34 11.90
CA CYS A 44 -3.45 -14.03 10.84
C CYS A 44 -4.93 -13.63 10.75
N PHE A 45 -5.48 -12.90 11.74
CA PHE A 45 -6.87 -12.43 11.74
C PHE A 45 -6.96 -10.93 11.35
N ARG A 46 -7.60 -10.62 10.21
CA ARG A 46 -8.01 -9.26 9.82
C ARG A 46 -8.97 -8.57 10.82
N PHE A 47 -8.95 -7.23 10.84
CA PHE A 47 -9.86 -6.41 11.65
C PHE A 47 -11.31 -6.62 11.25
N VAL A 48 -11.60 -6.49 9.95
CA VAL A 48 -12.88 -6.87 9.34
C VAL A 48 -12.65 -8.14 8.51
N PRO A 49 -13.18 -9.31 8.95
CA PRO A 49 -13.07 -10.52 8.14
C PRO A 49 -13.89 -10.38 6.87
N ALA A 50 -13.35 -10.86 5.73
CA ALA A 50 -14.13 -10.98 4.52
C ALA A 50 -15.35 -11.91 4.77
N PRO A 51 -16.44 -11.82 3.98
CA PRO A 51 -17.60 -12.70 4.15
C PRO A 51 -17.25 -14.19 4.18
N MET A 52 -16.21 -14.60 3.44
CA MET A 52 -15.69 -15.98 3.40
C MET A 52 -14.94 -16.40 4.68
N ASP A 53 -14.33 -15.45 5.39
CA ASP A 53 -13.51 -15.72 6.58
C ASP A 53 -14.35 -15.76 7.87
N GLN A 54 -15.63 -15.37 7.77
CA GLN A 54 -16.56 -15.35 8.89
C GLN A 54 -16.71 -16.72 9.57
N LEU A 55 -16.80 -17.78 8.78
CA LEU A 55 -16.90 -19.16 9.28
C LEU A 55 -15.60 -19.58 9.98
N LEU A 56 -14.44 -19.21 9.43
CA LEU A 56 -13.14 -19.50 10.04
C LEU A 56 -13.02 -18.86 11.44
N TYR A 57 -13.41 -17.60 11.58
CA TYR A 57 -13.35 -16.88 12.85
C TYR A 57 -14.28 -17.51 13.88
N GLU A 58 -15.46 -17.94 13.45
CA GLU A 58 -16.41 -18.63 14.31
C GLU A 58 -15.89 -19.99 14.75
N THR A 59 -15.37 -20.81 13.82
CA THR A 59 -14.77 -22.11 14.14
C THR A 59 -13.60 -21.97 15.11
N VAL A 60 -12.72 -20.99 14.89
CA VAL A 60 -11.62 -20.71 15.82
C VAL A 60 -12.16 -20.27 17.17
N ALA A 61 -13.13 -19.36 17.23
CA ALA A 61 -13.70 -18.89 18.49
C ALA A 61 -14.34 -20.02 19.29
N ARG A 62 -15.10 -20.92 18.63
CA ARG A 62 -15.70 -22.11 19.26
C ARG A 62 -14.66 -23.08 19.80
N ASN A 63 -13.48 -23.13 19.18
CA ASN A 63 -12.39 -24.00 19.63
C ASN A 63 -11.55 -23.35 20.73
N VAL A 64 -11.52 -22.02 20.82
CA VAL A 64 -10.81 -21.26 21.85
C VAL A 64 -11.63 -21.16 23.13
N PHE A 65 -12.94 -20.92 23.04
CA PHE A 65 -13.83 -20.79 24.20
C PHE A 65 -14.58 -22.08 24.49
N SER A 66 -14.67 -22.46 25.77
CA SER A 66 -15.50 -23.58 26.21
C SER A 66 -16.98 -23.14 26.36
N PRO A 67 -17.96 -24.02 26.11
CA PRO A 67 -19.39 -23.69 26.19
C PRO A 67 -19.88 -23.26 27.58
N GLY A 68 -19.11 -23.49 28.65
CA GLY A 68 -19.58 -23.51 30.03
C GLY A 68 -19.79 -22.16 30.74
N GLU A 69 -19.52 -21.02 30.11
CA GLU A 69 -19.55 -19.72 30.84
C GLU A 69 -20.69 -18.77 30.42
N LEU A 70 -21.24 -18.89 29.21
CA LEU A 70 -22.40 -18.12 28.73
C LEU A 70 -23.05 -18.81 27.51
N GLU A 71 -24.01 -19.71 27.72
CA GLU A 71 -24.71 -20.44 26.63
C GLU A 71 -25.37 -19.49 25.60
N SER A 72 -25.85 -18.32 26.05
CA SER A 72 -26.49 -17.33 25.18
C SER A 72 -25.51 -16.66 24.19
N GLU A 73 -24.23 -16.52 24.56
CA GLU A 73 -23.20 -15.96 23.66
C GLU A 73 -22.67 -17.01 22.68
N PHE A 74 -22.63 -18.28 23.08
CA PHE A 74 -22.19 -19.40 22.24
C PHE A 74 -23.18 -19.71 21.11
N SER A 75 -24.46 -19.40 21.32
CA SER A 75 -25.52 -19.55 20.31
C SER A 75 -25.51 -18.43 19.26
N ASN A 76 -24.88 -17.29 19.51
CA ASN A 76 -24.81 -16.17 18.57
C ASN A 76 -23.40 -16.02 17.97
N PRO A 77 -23.20 -16.36 16.68
CA PRO A 77 -21.93 -16.22 15.98
C PRO A 77 -21.29 -14.82 16.09
N MET A 78 -22.11 -13.76 16.10
CA MET A 78 -21.61 -12.39 16.21
C MET A 78 -21.05 -12.07 17.60
N SER A 79 -21.70 -12.56 18.65
CA SER A 79 -21.24 -12.41 20.03
C SER A 79 -19.92 -13.15 20.26
N LEU A 80 -19.83 -14.39 19.77
CA LEU A 80 -18.65 -15.23 19.91
C LEU A 80 -17.43 -14.65 19.18
N ARG A 81 -17.61 -14.08 17.98
CA ARG A 81 -16.55 -13.38 17.24
C ARG A 81 -16.11 -12.10 17.95
N ARG A 82 -17.06 -11.34 18.51
CA ARG A 82 -16.75 -10.13 19.30
C ARG A 82 -15.93 -10.48 20.54
N ARG A 83 -16.25 -11.60 21.19
CA ARG A 83 -15.52 -12.14 22.33
C ARG A 83 -14.10 -12.57 21.95
N LEU A 84 -13.94 -13.34 20.87
CA LEU A 84 -12.61 -13.72 20.33
C LEU A 84 -11.74 -12.48 20.07
N ARG A 85 -12.32 -11.45 19.45
CA ARG A 85 -11.60 -10.21 19.17
C ARG A 85 -11.17 -9.50 20.45
N LYS A 86 -12.10 -9.30 21.38
CA LYS A 86 -11.88 -8.50 22.59
C LYS A 86 -10.96 -9.18 23.61
N GLU A 87 -11.14 -10.48 23.83
CA GLU A 87 -10.48 -11.20 24.93
C GLU A 87 -9.16 -11.83 24.52
N ILE A 88 -8.97 -12.16 23.23
CA ILE A 88 -7.81 -12.91 22.75
C ILE A 88 -6.99 -12.09 21.75
N LEU A 89 -7.60 -11.67 20.64
CA LEU A 89 -6.84 -11.07 19.54
C LEU A 89 -6.28 -9.68 19.91
N VAL A 90 -7.06 -8.84 20.59
CA VAL A 90 -6.63 -7.48 20.96
C VAL A 90 -5.44 -7.50 21.93
N PRO A 91 -5.48 -8.22 23.07
CA PRO A 91 -4.36 -8.22 24.02
C PRO A 91 -3.08 -8.83 23.43
N LEU A 92 -3.20 -9.92 22.67
CA LEU A 92 -2.03 -10.56 22.06
C LEU A 92 -1.34 -9.64 21.06
N ARG A 93 -2.10 -8.92 20.22
CA ARG A 93 -1.48 -8.00 19.27
C ARG A 93 -0.89 -6.77 19.92
N GLN A 94 -1.50 -6.26 20.99
CA GLN A 94 -0.89 -5.19 21.78
C GLN A 94 0.42 -5.65 22.42
N ALA A 95 0.56 -6.94 22.74
CA ALA A 95 1.79 -7.50 23.28
C ALA A 95 2.86 -7.77 22.20
N LEU A 96 2.44 -8.07 20.97
CA LEU A 96 3.30 -8.16 19.79
C LEU A 96 3.68 -6.79 19.23
N ALA A 97 3.03 -5.71 19.69
CA ALA A 97 3.34 -4.35 19.29
C ALA A 97 4.66 -3.90 19.92
N PRO A 98 5.67 -3.46 19.14
CA PRO A 98 6.91 -2.91 19.67
C PRO A 98 6.64 -1.73 20.60
N GLU A 99 7.41 -1.65 21.69
CA GLU A 99 7.17 -0.72 22.81
C GLU A 99 7.23 0.78 22.40
N ASP A 100 7.75 1.09 21.21
CA ASP A 100 7.99 2.46 20.72
C ASP A 100 7.11 2.87 19.50
N GLU A 101 6.07 2.11 19.15
CA GLU A 101 5.27 2.37 17.93
C GLU A 101 3.92 3.08 18.18
N GLU A 102 3.91 4.41 18.04
CA GLU A 102 2.70 5.23 17.80
C GLU A 102 2.11 4.92 16.41
N GLY A 103 1.44 3.77 16.28
CA GLY A 103 0.79 3.37 15.01
C GLY A 103 -0.24 2.23 15.14
N ALA A 104 -0.25 1.52 16.26
CA ALA A 104 -1.32 0.58 16.58
C ALA A 104 -2.54 1.35 17.13
N ASN A 105 -3.72 1.14 16.55
CA ASN A 105 -4.94 1.63 17.19
C ASN A 105 -5.13 0.94 18.55
N LYS A 106 -6.06 1.44 19.38
CA LYS A 106 -6.38 0.89 20.72
C LYS A 106 -6.77 -0.60 20.75
N TRP A 107 -6.84 -1.27 19.60
CA TRP A 107 -7.18 -2.68 19.42
C TRP A 107 -5.98 -3.53 18.95
N GLY A 108 -4.77 -2.98 18.91
CA GLY A 108 -3.55 -3.69 18.50
C GLY A 108 -3.47 -3.96 17.00
N TYR A 109 -4.30 -3.31 16.19
CA TYR A 109 -4.14 -3.37 14.74
C TYR A 109 -3.23 -2.23 14.31
N TYR A 110 -2.10 -2.59 13.72
CA TYR A 110 -1.37 -1.67 12.85
C TYR A 110 -2.32 -1.16 11.77
N GLN A 111 -2.20 0.12 11.45
CA GLN A 111 -2.87 0.74 10.32
C GLN A 111 -2.40 0.06 9.03
N ARG A 112 -3.00 -1.10 8.74
CA ARG A 112 -2.96 -1.72 7.43
C ARG A 112 -3.69 -0.72 6.55
N LEU A 113 -3.02 -0.16 5.55
CA LEU A 113 -3.68 0.57 4.45
C LEU A 113 -4.49 -0.41 3.56
N VAL A 114 -5.11 -1.43 4.18
CA VAL A 114 -6.34 -1.97 3.66
C VAL A 114 -7.37 -0.92 4.02
N TYR A 115 -8.16 -0.55 3.04
CA TYR A 115 -9.13 0.53 3.09
C TYR A 115 -10.16 0.32 4.23
N ASP A 116 -9.78 0.71 5.44
CA ASP A 116 -10.59 0.60 6.66
C ASP A 116 -11.14 1.97 7.10
N GLY A 117 -10.85 3.04 6.36
CA GLY A 117 -11.56 4.30 6.45
C GLY A 117 -11.15 5.25 7.59
N GLU A 118 -10.03 5.03 8.27
CA GLU A 118 -9.43 6.05 9.14
C GLU A 118 -8.16 6.62 8.50
N PRO A 119 -8.24 7.84 7.93
CA PRO A 119 -7.10 8.54 7.36
C PRO A 119 -6.31 9.31 8.43
N ASP A 120 -5.04 9.62 8.14
CA ASP A 120 -4.27 10.67 8.83
C ASP A 120 -5.07 12.00 8.83
N VAL A 121 -4.84 12.90 9.79
CA VAL A 121 -5.56 14.19 9.89
C VAL A 121 -5.37 15.03 8.61
N SER A 122 -4.20 14.95 7.95
CA SER A 122 -4.01 15.56 6.62
C SER A 122 -4.85 14.86 5.55
N ASP A 123 -4.92 13.53 5.58
CA ASP A 123 -5.72 12.73 4.65
C ASP A 123 -7.22 12.91 4.88
N VAL A 124 -7.69 13.17 6.10
CA VAL A 124 -9.08 13.50 6.41
C VAL A 124 -9.43 14.85 5.79
N LEU A 125 -8.55 15.85 5.92
CA LEU A 125 -8.75 17.18 5.35
C LEU A 125 -8.69 17.15 3.82
N SER A 126 -7.73 16.45 3.24
CA SER A 126 -7.61 16.22 1.80
C SER A 126 -8.78 15.39 1.26
N ALA A 127 -9.18 14.32 1.93
CA ALA A 127 -10.39 13.57 1.61
C ALA A 127 -11.63 14.46 1.70
N SER A 128 -11.68 15.39 2.65
CA SER A 128 -12.79 16.34 2.77
C SER A 128 -12.82 17.33 1.60
N ALA A 129 -11.66 17.81 1.14
CA ALA A 129 -11.54 18.73 0.01
C ALA A 129 -11.84 18.03 -1.32
N ALA A 130 -11.22 16.87 -1.56
CA ALA A 130 -11.50 16.00 -2.70
C ALA A 130 -12.99 15.63 -2.76
N ARG A 131 -13.60 15.25 -1.62
CA ARG A 131 -15.04 14.95 -1.55
C ARG A 131 -15.89 16.15 -1.91
N LYS A 132 -15.62 17.33 -1.34
CA LYS A 132 -16.36 18.57 -1.65
C LYS A 132 -16.29 18.87 -3.14
N TYR A 133 -15.09 18.77 -3.74
CA TYR A 133 -14.90 18.98 -5.16
C TYR A 133 -15.64 17.92 -6.00
N MET A 134 -15.51 16.63 -5.70
CA MET A 134 -16.19 15.56 -6.45
C MET A 134 -17.71 15.66 -6.38
N VAL A 135 -18.27 16.09 -5.25
CA VAL A 135 -19.71 16.39 -5.12
C VAL A 135 -20.11 17.57 -6.00
N ALA A 136 -19.32 18.64 -6.02
CA ALA A 136 -19.59 19.81 -6.87
C ALA A 136 -19.48 19.46 -8.36
N LEU A 137 -18.42 18.75 -8.75
CA LEU A 137 -18.17 18.29 -10.12
C LEU A 137 -19.31 17.39 -10.60
N LYS A 138 -19.74 16.41 -9.79
CA LYS A 138 -20.89 15.55 -10.11
C LYS A 138 -22.17 16.36 -10.37
N LYS A 139 -22.45 17.36 -9.54
CA LYS A 139 -23.62 18.24 -9.73
C LYS A 139 -23.50 19.08 -11.01
N ALA A 140 -22.32 19.62 -11.29
CA ALA A 140 -22.06 20.41 -12.50
C ALA A 140 -22.22 19.56 -13.77
N ILE A 141 -21.71 18.33 -13.77
CA ILE A 141 -21.89 17.36 -14.87
C ILE A 141 -23.38 17.09 -15.10
N ALA A 142 -24.12 16.75 -14.04
CA ALA A 142 -25.55 16.48 -14.15
C ALA A 142 -26.34 17.71 -14.67
N ALA A 143 -25.96 18.92 -14.26
CA ALA A 143 -26.57 20.15 -14.74
C ALA A 143 -26.26 20.41 -16.23
N ALA A 144 -25.03 20.19 -16.69
CA ALA A 144 -24.67 20.33 -18.10
C ALA A 144 -25.40 19.29 -18.97
N GLU A 145 -25.42 18.03 -18.52
CA GLU A 145 -26.11 16.94 -19.23
C GLU A 145 -27.62 17.17 -19.30
N SER A 146 -28.24 17.74 -18.27
CA SER A 146 -29.67 18.11 -18.29
C SER A 146 -30.02 19.20 -19.32
N LYS A 147 -29.03 19.99 -19.74
CA LYS A 147 -29.16 21.02 -20.77
C LYS A 147 -28.71 20.53 -22.15
N SER A 148 -28.36 19.24 -22.29
CA SER A 148 -27.72 18.67 -23.48
C SER A 148 -26.40 19.38 -23.86
N GLU A 149 -25.72 19.99 -22.89
CA GLU A 149 -24.42 20.63 -23.05
C GLU A 149 -23.30 19.62 -22.81
N SER A 150 -22.22 19.72 -23.58
CA SER A 150 -21.01 18.92 -23.33
C SER A 150 -20.25 19.43 -22.10
N VAL A 151 -19.68 18.52 -21.32
CA VAL A 151 -18.82 18.88 -20.20
C VAL A 151 -17.50 19.45 -20.74
N SER A 152 -17.31 20.76 -20.62
CA SER A 152 -16.09 21.42 -21.10
C SER A 152 -14.86 21.08 -20.22
N GLU A 153 -13.67 21.01 -20.82
CA GLU A 153 -12.39 20.81 -20.11
C GLU A 153 -12.14 21.88 -19.03
N ASN A 154 -12.62 23.11 -19.27
CA ASN A 154 -12.46 24.24 -18.33
C ASN A 154 -13.28 24.08 -17.05
N MET A 155 -14.29 23.19 -17.06
CA MET A 155 -15.11 22.90 -15.89
C MET A 155 -14.39 21.99 -14.89
N ILE A 156 -13.31 21.32 -15.31
CA ILE A 156 -12.60 20.30 -14.54
C ILE A 156 -11.19 20.81 -14.22
N ASN A 157 -10.91 21.02 -12.94
CA ASN A 157 -9.57 21.34 -12.49
C ASN A 157 -8.75 20.04 -12.39
N ALA A 158 -7.76 19.89 -13.28
CA ALA A 158 -6.91 18.71 -13.37
C ALA A 158 -6.20 18.33 -12.07
N GLY A 159 -5.76 19.32 -11.27
CA GLY A 159 -5.03 19.11 -10.02
C GLY A 159 -5.91 19.06 -8.77
N ALA A 160 -7.25 19.09 -8.92
CA ALA A 160 -8.16 19.16 -7.77
C ALA A 160 -8.23 17.87 -6.94
N VAL A 161 -7.98 16.71 -7.56
CA VAL A 161 -8.06 15.39 -6.92
C VAL A 161 -6.89 14.55 -7.40
N LEU A 162 -6.20 13.89 -6.46
CA LEU A 162 -5.04 13.05 -6.76
C LEU A 162 -5.45 11.65 -7.28
N PRO A 163 -4.56 10.96 -8.01
CA PRO A 163 -4.86 9.67 -8.66
C PRO A 163 -5.55 8.64 -7.76
N HIS A 164 -5.02 8.41 -6.56
CA HIS A 164 -5.57 7.43 -5.62
C HIS A 164 -6.98 7.81 -5.13
N TRP A 165 -7.24 9.10 -4.89
CA TRP A 165 -8.59 9.60 -4.59
C TRP A 165 -9.53 9.49 -5.79
N ILE A 166 -9.07 9.72 -7.02
CA ILE A 166 -9.94 9.58 -8.21
C ILE A 166 -10.40 8.13 -8.37
N VAL A 167 -9.47 7.18 -8.34
CA VAL A 167 -9.76 5.74 -8.42
C VAL A 167 -10.69 5.32 -7.28
N ARG A 168 -10.45 5.83 -6.07
CA ARG A 168 -11.31 5.65 -4.91
C ARG A 168 -12.78 5.98 -5.19
N TYR A 169 -13.03 7.14 -5.81
CA TYR A 169 -14.38 7.56 -6.18
C TYR A 169 -14.95 6.78 -7.38
N ALA A 170 -14.11 6.28 -8.28
CA ALA A 170 -14.56 5.46 -9.41
C ALA A 170 -15.14 4.10 -8.96
N VAL A 171 -14.65 3.55 -7.84
CA VAL A 171 -15.01 2.21 -7.36
C VAL A 171 -16.02 2.23 -6.21
N ASP A 172 -16.25 3.40 -5.60
CA ASP A 172 -17.24 3.59 -4.53
C ASP A 172 -18.67 3.36 -5.04
N LYS A 173 -19.25 2.23 -4.62
CA LYS A 173 -20.62 1.82 -4.99
C LYS A 173 -21.71 2.70 -4.37
N SER A 174 -21.40 3.49 -3.34
CA SER A 174 -22.39 4.28 -2.60
C SER A 174 -22.52 5.71 -3.10
N GLY A 175 -21.48 6.25 -3.73
CA GLY A 175 -21.39 7.67 -4.07
C GLY A 175 -21.89 8.02 -5.48
N GLY A 176 -21.96 7.06 -6.40
CA GLY A 176 -22.35 7.28 -7.79
C GLY A 176 -21.45 8.32 -8.48
N PHE A 177 -20.14 8.25 -8.23
CA PHE A 177 -19.15 9.21 -8.72
C PHE A 177 -18.43 8.73 -9.99
N GLU A 178 -18.80 7.57 -10.55
CA GLU A 178 -18.08 6.91 -11.65
C GLU A 178 -17.82 7.87 -12.82
N ARG A 179 -18.86 8.59 -13.25
CA ARG A 179 -18.76 9.55 -14.35
C ARG A 179 -17.83 10.73 -14.03
N ALA A 180 -17.91 11.27 -12.82
CA ALA A 180 -17.09 12.39 -12.38
C ALA A 180 -15.62 11.96 -12.22
N ALA A 181 -15.37 10.77 -11.69
CA ALA A 181 -14.03 10.20 -11.55
C ALA A 181 -13.39 9.93 -12.90
N GLU A 182 -14.13 9.35 -13.85
CA GLU A 182 -13.64 9.10 -15.21
C GLU A 182 -13.22 10.40 -15.93
N LEU A 183 -14.03 11.46 -15.82
CA LEU A 183 -13.71 12.74 -16.43
C LEU A 183 -12.55 13.45 -15.70
N GLN A 184 -12.50 13.39 -14.36
CA GLN A 184 -11.39 13.93 -13.59
C GLN A 184 -10.07 13.23 -13.92
N TRP A 185 -10.07 11.90 -14.08
CA TRP A 185 -8.90 11.12 -14.46
C TRP A 185 -8.37 11.49 -15.84
N LYS A 186 -9.25 11.56 -16.84
CA LYS A 186 -8.87 11.98 -18.20
C LYS A 186 -8.25 13.38 -18.20
N ARG A 187 -8.89 14.32 -17.51
CA ARG A 187 -8.40 15.70 -17.41
C ARG A 187 -7.05 15.78 -16.70
N MET A 188 -6.84 14.99 -15.65
CA MET A 188 -5.58 14.89 -14.93
C MET A 188 -4.48 14.33 -15.84
N LEU A 189 -4.73 13.22 -16.54
CA LEU A 189 -3.77 12.64 -17.48
C LEU A 189 -3.37 13.65 -18.56
N GLU A 190 -4.34 14.31 -19.19
CA GLU A 190 -4.09 15.36 -20.18
C GLU A 190 -3.25 16.51 -19.64
N ASP A 191 -3.45 16.90 -18.38
CA ASP A 191 -2.70 17.98 -17.75
C ASP A 191 -1.25 17.59 -17.47
N VAL A 192 -1.04 16.37 -16.97
CA VAL A 192 0.30 15.78 -16.79
C VAL A 192 1.00 15.70 -18.14
N TYR A 193 0.30 15.21 -19.17
CA TYR A 193 0.80 15.16 -20.55
C TYR A 193 1.17 16.54 -21.13
N LYS A 194 0.44 17.61 -20.77
CA LYS A 194 0.68 18.97 -21.27
C LYS A 194 1.79 19.69 -20.50
N LYS A 195 1.89 19.47 -19.19
CA LYS A 195 2.81 20.20 -18.29
C LYS A 195 4.19 19.56 -18.20
N GLN A 196 4.29 18.24 -18.36
CA GLN A 196 5.51 17.48 -18.13
C GLN A 196 5.71 16.38 -19.16
N GLY A 197 6.95 15.88 -19.20
CA GLY A 197 7.29 14.64 -19.87
C GLY A 197 6.30 13.55 -19.47
N ARG A 198 5.82 12.80 -20.46
CA ARG A 198 5.16 11.52 -20.28
C ARG A 198 6.15 10.70 -19.46
N LEU A 199 5.81 10.06 -18.33
CA LEU A 199 6.74 9.23 -17.55
C LEU A 199 7.52 8.25 -18.46
N ASN A 200 8.63 8.71 -19.05
CA ASN A 200 9.01 8.27 -20.39
C ASN A 200 9.64 6.88 -20.27
N ASN A 201 9.04 5.89 -20.93
CA ASN A 201 9.42 4.48 -20.82
C ASN A 201 9.53 4.04 -19.35
N CYS A 202 8.54 4.36 -18.52
CA CYS A 202 8.43 3.82 -17.17
C CYS A 202 7.62 2.52 -17.18
N LEU A 203 7.83 1.69 -16.16
CA LEU A 203 7.02 0.49 -15.92
C LEU A 203 6.68 0.42 -14.44
N ALA A 204 5.44 0.06 -14.13
CA ALA A 204 5.01 -0.14 -12.75
C ALA A 204 4.93 -1.63 -12.42
N VAL A 205 5.46 -1.98 -11.26
CA VAL A 205 5.20 -3.23 -10.54
C VAL A 205 4.21 -2.91 -9.44
N CYS A 206 3.04 -3.55 -9.46
CA CYS A 206 1.90 -3.17 -8.65
C CYS A 206 1.57 -4.27 -7.63
N ASP A 207 1.63 -3.92 -6.35
CA ASP A 207 0.92 -4.66 -5.30
C ASP A 207 -0.58 -4.45 -5.46
N VAL A 208 -1.27 -5.45 -6.01
CA VAL A 208 -2.72 -5.40 -6.29
C VAL A 208 -3.57 -5.53 -5.04
N ALA A 209 -2.99 -5.86 -3.88
CA ALA A 209 -3.70 -5.86 -2.60
C ALA A 209 -3.90 -4.43 -2.05
N ALA A 210 -3.16 -3.45 -2.56
CA ALA A 210 -3.21 -2.05 -2.14
C ALA A 210 -3.80 -1.14 -3.23
N SER A 211 -4.88 -0.42 -2.93
CA SER A 211 -5.60 0.40 -3.90
C SER A 211 -4.77 1.60 -4.39
N GLU A 212 -3.93 2.18 -3.53
CA GLU A 212 -3.00 3.26 -3.85
C GLU A 212 -1.96 2.77 -4.87
N SER A 213 -1.38 1.59 -4.63
CA SER A 213 -0.45 0.93 -5.57
C SER A 213 -1.12 0.67 -6.92
N VAL A 214 -2.35 0.16 -6.94
CA VAL A 214 -3.12 -0.02 -8.19
C VAL A 214 -3.34 1.32 -8.91
N ALA A 215 -3.71 2.38 -8.18
CA ALA A 215 -3.95 3.70 -8.78
C ALA A 215 -2.68 4.30 -9.38
N LEU A 216 -1.54 4.22 -8.68
CA LEU A 216 -0.24 4.68 -9.18
C LEU A 216 0.26 3.81 -10.33
N GLY A 217 0.06 2.50 -10.26
CA GLY A 217 0.36 1.58 -11.34
C GLY A 217 -0.40 1.88 -12.61
N MET A 218 -1.71 2.09 -12.50
CA MET A 218 -2.55 2.52 -13.62
C MET A 218 -2.10 3.88 -14.17
N LEU A 219 -1.75 4.83 -13.30
CA LEU A 219 -1.23 6.14 -13.72
C LEU A 219 0.04 5.99 -14.55
N VAL A 220 1.06 5.30 -14.03
CA VAL A 220 2.33 5.05 -14.74
C VAL A 220 2.04 4.37 -16.07
N SER A 221 1.25 3.29 -16.04
CA SER A 221 0.88 2.52 -17.24
C SER A 221 0.22 3.37 -18.33
N HIS A 222 -0.63 4.35 -17.99
CA HIS A 222 -1.26 5.27 -18.95
C HIS A 222 -0.32 6.38 -19.44
N LEU A 223 0.71 6.73 -18.67
CA LEU A 223 1.69 7.77 -19.02
C LEU A 223 2.94 7.21 -19.73
N SER A 224 3.16 5.90 -19.62
CA SER A 224 4.19 5.15 -20.32
C SER A 224 3.97 5.13 -21.83
N GLN A 225 5.00 4.73 -22.58
CA GLN A 225 5.00 4.76 -24.04
C GLN A 225 5.54 3.47 -24.65
N GLY A 226 5.23 3.32 -25.94
CA GLY A 226 5.80 2.27 -26.78
C GLY A 226 5.40 0.88 -26.26
N PRO A 227 6.35 -0.06 -26.14
CA PRO A 227 6.04 -1.44 -25.75
C PRO A 227 5.55 -1.56 -24.30
N TRP A 228 5.64 -0.50 -23.49
CA TRP A 228 5.26 -0.50 -22.08
C TRP A 228 3.90 0.16 -21.82
N GLU A 229 3.35 0.87 -22.81
CA GLU A 229 2.07 1.59 -22.69
C GLU A 229 0.92 0.63 -22.35
N GLY A 230 0.12 1.01 -21.35
CA GLY A 230 -1.02 0.22 -20.89
C GLY A 230 -0.65 -1.07 -20.16
N LYS A 231 0.64 -1.35 -19.94
CA LYS A 231 1.11 -2.56 -19.26
C LYS A 231 1.52 -2.28 -17.81
N VAL A 232 1.44 -3.31 -16.96
CA VAL A 232 1.86 -3.33 -15.55
C VAL A 232 2.39 -4.71 -15.20
N VAL A 233 3.30 -4.79 -14.23
CA VAL A 233 3.84 -6.06 -13.71
C VAL A 233 3.17 -6.40 -12.38
N SER A 234 2.83 -7.66 -12.17
CA SER A 234 2.31 -8.14 -10.87
C SER A 234 3.40 -8.22 -9.81
N HIS A 235 3.12 -7.74 -8.60
CA HIS A 235 4.04 -7.84 -7.45
C HIS A 235 3.91 -9.22 -6.78
N THR A 236 4.49 -10.26 -7.40
CA THR A 236 4.49 -11.65 -6.90
C THR A 236 5.86 -12.31 -7.07
N GLN A 237 6.06 -13.54 -6.58
CA GLN A 237 7.32 -14.28 -6.81
C GLN A 237 7.45 -14.75 -8.26
N LYS A 238 6.37 -14.69 -9.04
CA LYS A 238 6.32 -15.01 -10.47
C LYS A 238 5.71 -13.82 -11.21
N PRO A 239 6.46 -12.70 -11.28
CA PRO A 239 5.95 -11.47 -11.89
C PRO A 239 5.56 -11.73 -13.35
N GLN A 240 4.42 -11.20 -13.75
CA GLN A 240 3.90 -11.28 -15.12
C GLN A 240 3.54 -9.89 -15.63
N LEU A 241 3.77 -9.66 -16.92
CA LEU A 241 3.40 -8.42 -17.58
C LEU A 241 1.95 -8.52 -18.09
N HIS A 242 1.09 -7.63 -17.60
CA HIS A 242 -0.32 -7.59 -17.94
C HIS A 242 -0.66 -6.30 -18.67
N LEU A 243 -1.36 -6.42 -19.80
CA LEU A 243 -2.07 -5.29 -20.40
C LEU A 243 -3.33 -5.01 -19.57
N VAL A 244 -3.46 -3.80 -19.04
CA VAL A 244 -4.61 -3.39 -18.21
C VAL A 244 -5.87 -3.35 -19.08
N ARG A 245 -6.87 -4.19 -18.76
CA ARG A 245 -8.11 -4.31 -19.53
C ARG A 245 -9.28 -3.59 -18.86
N GLY A 246 -10.14 -2.97 -19.65
CA GLY A 246 -11.37 -2.31 -19.18
C GLY A 246 -11.65 -1.03 -19.96
N GLU A 247 -12.94 -0.69 -20.09
CA GLU A 247 -13.41 0.49 -20.82
C GLU A 247 -13.39 1.77 -19.95
N ASP A 248 -13.50 1.60 -18.64
CA ASP A 248 -13.56 2.67 -17.64
C ASP A 248 -12.63 2.38 -16.46
N LEU A 249 -12.40 3.37 -15.61
CA LEU A 249 -11.57 3.23 -14.41
C LEU A 249 -12.00 2.07 -13.50
N LYS A 250 -13.30 1.87 -13.35
CA LYS A 250 -13.86 0.87 -12.43
C LYS A 250 -13.58 -0.55 -12.91
N SER A 251 -13.76 -0.80 -14.21
CA SER A 251 -13.47 -2.08 -14.86
C SER A 251 -11.97 -2.35 -14.91
N LYS A 252 -11.15 -1.33 -15.21
CA LYS A 252 -9.67 -1.44 -15.13
C LYS A 252 -9.19 -1.78 -13.73
N PHE A 253 -9.72 -1.10 -12.71
CA PHE A 253 -9.41 -1.41 -11.31
C PHE A 253 -9.86 -2.83 -10.92
N SER A 254 -11.04 -3.25 -11.37
CA SER A 254 -11.55 -4.60 -11.11
C SER A 254 -10.70 -5.67 -11.78
N PHE A 255 -10.21 -5.41 -13.00
CA PHE A 255 -9.24 -6.27 -13.67
C PHE A 255 -7.96 -6.39 -12.86
N MET A 256 -7.39 -5.28 -12.39
CA MET A 256 -6.18 -5.28 -11.57
C MET A 256 -6.34 -6.13 -10.31
N HIS A 257 -7.45 -5.99 -9.58
CA HIS A 257 -7.72 -6.82 -8.41
C HIS A 257 -7.96 -8.30 -8.74
N SER A 258 -8.41 -8.63 -9.96
CA SER A 258 -8.55 -10.03 -10.36
C SER A 258 -7.21 -10.76 -10.52
N LEU A 259 -6.10 -10.01 -10.56
CA LEU A 259 -4.73 -10.54 -10.60
C LEU A 259 -4.18 -10.88 -9.20
N GLU A 260 -4.96 -10.68 -8.13
CA GLU A 260 -4.52 -10.95 -6.76
C GLU A 260 -4.27 -12.44 -6.53
N GLU A 261 -3.00 -12.79 -6.33
CA GLU A 261 -2.58 -14.14 -5.96
C GLU A 261 -2.42 -14.23 -4.43
N ARG A 262 -3.17 -15.14 -3.80
CA ARG A 262 -3.30 -15.21 -2.33
C ARG A 262 -2.04 -15.69 -1.58
N GLN A 263 -0.95 -16.02 -2.26
CA GLN A 263 0.17 -16.76 -1.68
C GLN A 263 1.54 -16.05 -1.74
N ASP A 264 1.65 -14.94 -2.48
CA ASP A 264 2.92 -14.24 -2.66
C ASP A 264 2.82 -12.80 -2.17
N TRP A 265 3.61 -12.45 -1.15
CA TRP A 265 3.68 -11.11 -0.57
C TRP A 265 4.99 -10.38 -0.90
N GLU A 266 5.91 -11.05 -1.59
CA GLU A 266 7.21 -10.50 -2.00
C GLU A 266 7.37 -10.63 -3.51
N VAL A 267 7.92 -9.58 -4.13
CA VAL A 267 8.27 -9.59 -5.54
C VAL A 267 9.68 -10.12 -5.76
N ASP A 268 9.85 -10.97 -6.76
CA ASP A 268 11.17 -11.40 -7.22
C ASP A 268 11.69 -10.41 -8.29
N LEU A 269 12.50 -9.44 -7.86
CA LEU A 269 13.01 -8.38 -8.72
C LEU A 269 13.94 -8.88 -9.83
N GLY A 270 14.67 -9.98 -9.60
CA GLY A 270 15.49 -10.61 -10.63
C GLY A 270 14.64 -11.05 -11.82
N LYS A 271 13.47 -11.64 -11.54
CA LYS A 271 12.52 -12.02 -12.57
C LYS A 271 11.82 -10.84 -13.23
N VAL A 272 11.64 -9.72 -12.53
CA VAL A 272 11.14 -8.47 -13.16
C VAL A 272 12.13 -8.00 -14.24
N TYR A 273 13.44 -8.02 -13.94
CA TYR A 273 14.48 -7.69 -14.91
C TYR A 273 14.53 -8.66 -16.09
N ASP A 274 14.47 -9.98 -15.82
CA ASP A 274 14.43 -11.00 -16.87
C ASP A 274 13.20 -10.82 -17.78
N LEU A 275 12.03 -10.52 -17.21
CA LEU A 275 10.79 -10.25 -17.94
C LEU A 275 10.90 -9.01 -18.84
N ILE A 276 11.53 -7.94 -18.36
CA ILE A 276 11.78 -6.73 -19.15
C ILE A 276 12.68 -7.06 -20.36
N LEU A 277 13.76 -7.83 -20.14
CA LEU A 277 14.66 -8.25 -21.22
C LEU A 277 13.95 -9.17 -22.22
N GLU A 278 13.13 -10.10 -21.74
CA GLU A 278 12.34 -10.99 -22.60
C GLU A 278 11.45 -10.18 -23.54
N VAL A 279 10.71 -9.22 -23.01
CA VAL A 279 9.85 -8.34 -23.82
C VAL A 279 10.67 -7.50 -24.79
N ALA A 280 11.80 -6.94 -24.33
CA ALA A 280 12.67 -6.11 -25.17
C ALA A 280 13.24 -6.89 -26.36
N VAL A 281 13.66 -8.14 -26.15
CA VAL A 281 14.18 -9.03 -27.19
C VAL A 281 13.06 -9.50 -28.12
N ASN A 282 11.93 -9.94 -27.57
CA ASN A 282 10.80 -10.47 -28.34
C ASN A 282 10.13 -9.41 -29.22
N GLU A 283 9.98 -8.18 -28.71
CA GLU A 283 9.37 -7.06 -29.44
C GLU A 283 10.41 -6.22 -30.22
N ASN A 284 11.69 -6.61 -30.21
CA ASN A 284 12.80 -5.91 -30.86
C ASN A 284 12.82 -4.39 -30.52
N VAL A 285 12.72 -4.11 -29.23
CA VAL A 285 12.59 -2.76 -28.68
C VAL A 285 13.87 -1.97 -28.95
N LYS A 286 13.77 -0.74 -29.44
CA LYS A 286 14.96 0.10 -29.62
C LYS A 286 15.50 0.55 -28.26
N ALA A 287 16.81 0.75 -28.15
CA ALA A 287 17.44 1.20 -26.91
C ALA A 287 16.80 2.49 -26.36
N GLU A 288 16.35 3.41 -27.23
CA GLU A 288 15.68 4.65 -26.82
C GLU A 288 14.27 4.44 -26.27
N GLN A 289 13.63 3.31 -26.60
CA GLN A 289 12.31 2.90 -26.14
C GLN A 289 12.38 1.93 -24.96
N MET A 290 13.59 1.52 -24.55
CA MET A 290 13.80 0.66 -23.41
C MET A 290 13.30 1.34 -22.13
N VAL A 291 12.79 0.53 -21.20
CA VAL A 291 12.34 1.02 -19.90
C VAL A 291 13.50 1.68 -19.17
N ARG A 292 13.30 2.93 -18.74
CA ARG A 292 14.30 3.74 -18.04
C ARG A 292 14.16 3.60 -16.53
N LYS A 293 12.91 3.53 -16.06
CA LYS A 293 12.59 3.37 -14.64
C LYS A 293 11.54 2.31 -14.41
N VAL A 294 11.74 1.54 -13.35
CA VAL A 294 10.75 0.59 -12.83
C VAL A 294 10.32 1.08 -11.46
N PHE A 295 9.04 1.45 -11.34
CA PHE A 295 8.43 1.84 -10.07
C PHE A 295 7.81 0.60 -9.43
N VAL A 296 8.29 0.21 -8.25
CA VAL A 296 7.71 -0.87 -7.46
C VAL A 296 6.89 -0.25 -6.34
N PHE A 297 5.57 -0.24 -6.50
CA PHE A 297 4.64 0.23 -5.46
C PHE A 297 4.25 -0.96 -4.58
N THR A 298 4.57 -0.85 -3.30
CA THR A 298 4.37 -1.95 -2.35
C THR A 298 3.82 -1.45 -1.02
N CYS A 299 2.99 -2.27 -0.38
CA CYS A 299 2.58 -2.08 1.02
C CYS A 299 3.17 -3.17 1.92
N PHE A 300 4.36 -3.66 1.56
CA PHE A 300 4.97 -4.78 2.25
C PHE A 300 5.62 -4.36 3.58
N LYS A 301 5.28 -5.08 4.66
CA LYS A 301 5.69 -4.75 6.03
C LYS A 301 7.12 -5.13 6.39
N HIS A 302 7.62 -6.26 5.88
CA HIS A 302 9.00 -6.71 6.17
C HIS A 302 9.99 -6.15 5.15
N PHE A 303 9.86 -4.86 4.86
CA PHE A 303 10.77 -4.14 3.99
C PHE A 303 12.04 -3.84 4.78
N SER A 304 13.10 -4.62 4.53
CA SER A 304 14.38 -4.54 5.23
C SER A 304 15.54 -4.39 4.24
N ASP A 305 16.72 -4.05 4.74
CA ASP A 305 17.90 -3.93 3.89
C ASP A 305 18.16 -5.23 3.10
N GLY A 306 18.41 -5.08 1.80
CA GLY A 306 18.56 -6.21 0.87
C GLY A 306 17.27 -6.77 0.27
N CYS A 307 16.07 -6.26 0.61
CA CYS A 307 14.81 -6.65 -0.07
C CYS A 307 14.78 -6.28 -1.57
N TRP A 308 15.66 -5.39 -1.99
CA TRP A 308 15.87 -5.01 -3.39
C TRP A 308 16.80 -5.99 -4.13
N LYS A 309 17.51 -6.88 -3.41
CA LYS A 309 18.46 -7.81 -4.02
C LYS A 309 17.71 -8.88 -4.82
N PRO A 310 18.19 -9.22 -6.04
CA PRO A 310 17.62 -10.32 -6.80
C PRO A 310 17.70 -11.62 -6.01
N ARG A 311 16.64 -12.44 -6.07
CA ARG A 311 16.67 -13.75 -5.43
C ARG A 311 17.51 -14.70 -6.28
N GLY A 312 18.67 -15.12 -5.75
CA GLY A 312 19.53 -16.12 -6.40
C GLY A 312 20.53 -15.57 -7.42
N GLY A 313 20.80 -14.26 -7.44
CA GLY A 313 21.83 -13.61 -8.25
C GLY A 313 22.26 -12.27 -7.63
N ASP A 314 23.34 -11.67 -8.15
CA ASP A 314 23.73 -10.31 -7.78
C ASP A 314 23.31 -9.28 -8.84
N TYR A 315 23.53 -8.01 -8.53
CA TYR A 315 23.22 -6.91 -9.45
C TYR A 315 24.17 -6.85 -10.67
N GLU A 316 25.42 -7.33 -10.54
CA GLU A 316 26.39 -7.44 -11.64
C GLU A 316 25.91 -8.44 -12.70
N GLU A 317 25.24 -9.52 -12.30
CA GLU A 317 24.63 -10.47 -13.24
C GLU A 317 23.53 -9.80 -14.08
N ILE A 318 22.71 -8.96 -13.46
CA ILE A 318 21.69 -8.17 -14.17
C ILE A 318 22.37 -7.22 -15.16
N GLN A 319 23.41 -6.49 -14.73
CA GLN A 319 24.16 -5.60 -15.61
C GLN A 319 24.71 -6.33 -16.83
N ARG A 320 25.36 -7.49 -16.62
CA ARG A 320 25.88 -8.32 -17.71
C ARG A 320 24.79 -8.76 -18.68
N LYS A 321 23.64 -9.26 -18.16
CA LYS A 321 22.51 -9.69 -19.01
C LYS A 321 21.98 -8.56 -19.89
N PHE A 322 21.88 -7.34 -19.36
CA PHE A 322 21.42 -6.17 -20.10
C PHE A 322 22.44 -5.71 -21.15
N GLU A 323 23.72 -5.65 -20.78
CA GLU A 323 24.81 -5.25 -21.67
C GLU A 323 24.96 -6.22 -22.86
N GLU A 324 24.88 -7.53 -22.62
CA GLU A 324 24.90 -8.56 -23.67
C GLU A 324 23.77 -8.43 -24.69
N LYS A 325 22.66 -7.80 -24.30
CA LYS A 325 21.50 -7.52 -25.16
C LYS A 325 21.51 -6.09 -25.73
N GLY A 326 22.51 -5.28 -25.41
CA GLY A 326 22.66 -3.91 -25.90
C GLY A 326 21.73 -2.90 -25.20
N TYR A 327 21.26 -3.19 -23.99
CA TYR A 327 20.38 -2.32 -23.21
C TYR A 327 21.06 -1.82 -21.94
N ALA A 328 20.61 -0.66 -21.46
CA ALA A 328 20.97 -0.17 -20.12
C ALA A 328 20.03 -0.77 -19.06
N VAL A 329 20.56 -1.03 -17.86
CA VAL A 329 19.73 -1.48 -16.73
C VAL A 329 18.79 -0.35 -16.29
N PRO A 330 17.48 -0.61 -16.17
CA PRO A 330 16.52 0.37 -15.67
C PRO A 330 16.80 0.75 -14.21
N HIS A 331 16.61 2.03 -13.88
CA HIS A 331 16.63 2.49 -12.49
C HIS A 331 15.43 1.91 -11.74
N LEU A 332 15.68 1.21 -10.64
CA LEU A 332 14.64 0.65 -9.80
C LEU A 332 14.27 1.61 -8.68
N VAL A 333 13.01 2.05 -8.65
CA VAL A 333 12.47 2.89 -7.58
C VAL A 333 11.47 2.06 -6.80
N ILE A 334 11.86 1.61 -5.62
CA ILE A 334 10.95 0.88 -4.74
C ILE A 334 10.33 1.87 -3.77
N TRP A 335 9.02 2.02 -3.87
CA TRP A 335 8.24 2.93 -3.06
C TRP A 335 7.30 2.14 -2.16
N ASN A 336 7.70 2.02 -0.90
CA ASN A 336 6.86 1.47 0.14
C ASN A 336 5.85 2.54 0.60
N LEU A 337 4.58 2.30 0.34
CA LEU A 337 3.50 3.23 0.64
C LEU A 337 3.09 3.22 2.12
N LEU A 338 3.60 2.26 2.91
CA LEU A 338 3.46 2.30 4.36
C LEU A 338 4.44 3.31 4.96
N SER A 339 4.02 3.96 6.06
CA SER A 339 4.95 4.67 6.93
C SER A 339 5.90 3.63 7.53
N VAL A 340 7.13 3.61 7.03
CA VAL A 340 8.20 2.75 7.52
C VAL A 340 9.23 3.63 8.21
N TRP A 341 9.85 3.11 9.28
CA TRP A 341 10.79 3.85 10.14
C TRP A 341 12.13 4.17 9.46
N TYR A 342 12.29 3.79 8.20
CA TYR A 342 13.47 4.06 7.42
C TYR A 342 13.29 5.37 6.66
N ALA A 343 14.22 6.30 6.85
CA ALA A 343 14.38 7.45 5.98
C ALA A 343 14.49 6.98 4.51
N PRO A 344 14.09 7.79 3.52
CA PRO A 344 14.37 7.48 2.14
C PRO A 344 15.88 7.26 2.00
N LEU A 345 16.26 6.07 1.55
CA LEU A 345 17.65 5.61 1.54
C LEU A 345 18.13 5.56 0.10
N ARG A 346 19.23 6.26 -0.16
CA ARG A 346 20.09 5.89 -1.29
C ARG A 346 20.78 4.58 -0.89
N THR A 347 20.49 3.51 -1.62
CA THR A 347 21.23 2.25 -1.44
C THR A 347 22.69 2.47 -1.87
N GLY A 348 23.60 1.60 -1.44
CA GLY A 348 25.00 1.65 -1.91
C GLY A 348 25.13 1.32 -3.40
N GLU A 349 24.09 0.72 -3.97
CA GLU A 349 24.03 0.21 -5.33
C GLU A 349 23.55 1.27 -6.33
N PRO A 350 24.35 1.55 -7.38
CA PRO A 350 23.96 2.50 -8.42
C PRO A 350 22.66 2.06 -9.11
N GLY A 351 21.69 2.97 -9.21
CA GLY A 351 20.44 2.73 -9.95
C GLY A 351 19.30 2.11 -9.12
N VAL A 352 19.40 2.07 -7.79
CA VAL A 352 18.29 1.68 -6.90
C VAL A 352 17.97 2.79 -5.89
N THR A 353 16.70 3.21 -5.84
CA THR A 353 16.16 4.19 -4.88
C THR A 353 15.10 3.53 -4.01
N LEU A 354 15.20 3.71 -2.69
CA LEU A 354 14.17 3.29 -1.74
C LEU A 354 13.44 4.50 -1.18
N LEU A 355 12.12 4.52 -1.35
CA LEU A 355 11.23 5.54 -0.81
C LEU A 355 10.28 4.90 0.20
N GLY A 356 10.18 5.51 1.38
CA GLY A 356 9.26 5.10 2.44
C GLY A 356 8.19 6.16 2.69
N GLY A 357 7.00 5.72 3.06
CA GLY A 357 5.87 6.59 3.36
C GLY A 357 5.08 7.02 2.13
N PHE A 358 3.88 7.53 2.38
CA PHE A 358 2.98 8.03 1.35
C PHE A 358 2.26 9.28 1.86
N SER A 359 2.21 10.33 1.04
CA SER A 359 1.44 11.53 1.33
C SER A 359 0.98 12.20 0.04
N ASP A 360 -0.10 12.99 0.14
CA ASP A 360 -0.57 13.84 -0.95
C ASP A 360 0.54 14.77 -1.48
N ALA A 361 1.42 15.27 -0.60
CA ALA A 361 2.51 16.16 -0.98
C ALA A 361 3.60 15.42 -1.77
N MET A 362 3.96 14.21 -1.36
CA MET A 362 4.87 13.35 -2.12
C MET A 362 4.30 13.00 -3.49
N LEU A 363 3.01 12.66 -3.56
CA LEU A 363 2.38 12.35 -4.84
C LEU A 363 2.29 13.58 -5.76
N LYS A 364 2.02 14.77 -5.22
CA LYS A 364 2.09 16.03 -6.00
C LYS A 364 3.50 16.26 -6.52
N SER A 365 4.51 16.13 -5.68
CA SER A 365 5.91 16.29 -6.08
C SER A 365 6.32 15.27 -7.16
N PHE A 366 5.89 14.01 -7.02
CA PHE A 366 6.09 12.97 -8.04
C PHE A 366 5.48 13.37 -9.40
N LEU A 367 4.25 13.89 -9.36
CA LEU A 367 3.53 14.37 -10.55
C LEU A 367 4.05 15.70 -11.09
N GLU A 368 4.81 16.47 -10.31
CA GLU A 368 5.38 17.78 -10.68
C GLU A 368 6.80 17.66 -11.26
N ASN A 369 7.49 16.55 -10.96
CA ASN A 369 8.89 16.32 -11.29
C ASN A 369 9.10 15.13 -12.24
N ASP A 370 8.15 14.79 -13.12
CA ASP A 370 8.24 13.68 -14.09
C ASP A 370 8.66 12.34 -13.45
N GLY A 371 8.08 12.05 -12.29
CA GLY A 371 8.36 10.85 -11.52
C GLY A 371 9.72 10.82 -10.82
N GLU A 372 10.44 11.94 -10.77
CA GLU A 372 11.61 12.10 -9.93
C GLU A 372 11.18 12.43 -8.49
N LEU A 373 11.59 11.56 -7.56
CA LEU A 373 11.55 11.82 -6.12
C LEU A 373 12.90 11.46 -5.54
N SER A 374 13.69 12.48 -5.20
CA SER A 374 14.94 12.28 -4.48
C SER A 374 14.66 12.04 -2.99
N PRO A 375 15.52 11.26 -2.30
CA PRO A 375 15.43 11.11 -0.85
C PRO A 375 15.40 12.43 -0.09
N GLU A 376 16.16 13.42 -0.57
CA GLU A 376 16.22 14.75 0.02
C GLU A 376 14.85 15.46 -0.08
N GLN A 377 14.21 15.42 -1.26
CA GLN A 377 12.85 15.95 -1.43
C GLN A 377 11.82 15.22 -0.56
N VAL A 378 11.92 13.90 -0.43
CA VAL A 378 11.01 13.14 0.44
C VAL A 378 11.18 13.53 1.90
N MET A 379 12.43 13.71 2.36
CA MET A 379 12.73 14.21 3.70
C MET A 379 12.18 15.63 3.91
N GLU A 380 12.43 16.56 2.98
CA GLU A 380 11.91 17.93 3.02
C GLU A 380 10.38 17.96 3.12
N LEU A 381 9.69 17.12 2.34
CA LEU A 381 8.23 17.01 2.36
C LEU A 381 7.73 16.45 3.70
N ALA A 382 8.43 15.47 4.29
CA ALA A 382 8.06 14.89 5.58
C ALA A 382 8.19 15.90 6.75
N ILE A 383 9.16 16.82 6.68
CA ILE A 383 9.36 17.85 7.72
C ILE A 383 8.64 19.18 7.44
N SER A 384 8.06 19.34 6.25
CA SER A 384 7.29 20.54 5.86
C SER A 384 6.02 20.86 6.69
N PRO A 385 5.31 19.90 7.33
CA PRO A 385 4.11 20.21 8.11
C PRO A 385 4.39 21.19 9.25
N GLN A 386 3.39 22.04 9.56
CA GLN A 386 3.50 23.08 10.59
C GLN A 386 3.90 22.54 11.97
N SER A 387 3.55 21.29 12.29
CA SER A 387 3.95 20.62 13.53
C SER A 387 5.47 20.47 13.68
N ASN A 388 6.19 20.40 12.56
CA ASN A 388 7.63 20.15 12.50
C ASN A 388 8.45 21.45 12.33
N GLN A 389 7.81 22.62 12.17
CA GLN A 389 8.50 23.91 12.00
C GLN A 389 9.27 24.39 13.25
N ASN A 390 9.04 23.78 14.42
CA ASN A 390 9.80 24.04 15.64
C ASN A 390 11.05 23.16 15.76
N LEU A 391 11.29 22.23 14.82
CA LEU A 391 12.46 21.35 14.83
C LEU A 391 13.61 22.06 14.11
N ALA A 392 14.76 22.14 14.77
CA ALA A 392 15.99 22.64 14.17
C ALA A 392 16.77 21.46 13.55
N VAL A 393 17.11 21.58 12.26
CA VAL A 393 18.03 20.67 11.59
C VAL A 393 19.45 21.13 11.91
N PHE A 394 20.28 20.24 12.44
CA PHE A 394 21.70 20.47 12.67
C PHE A 394 22.50 19.60 11.71
N ASP A 395 23.39 20.24 10.96
CA ASP A 395 24.28 19.61 9.97
C ASP A 395 25.43 18.83 10.61
#